data_AF-A0A7K1TA58-F1
#
_entry.id   AF-A0A7K1TA58-F1
#
_cell.length_a   1.000
_cell.length_b   1.000
_cell.length_c   1.000
_cell.angle_alpha   90.00
_cell.angle_beta   90.00
_cell.angle_gamma   90.00
#
_symmetry.space_group_name_H-M   'P 1'
#
loop_
_entity.id
_entity.type
_entity.pdbx_description
1 polymer ?
#
loop_
_entity_poly.entity_id
_entity_poly.type
_entity_poly.pdbx_seq_one_letter_code
_entity_poly.pdbx_strand_id
1 'polypeptide(L)'
;MRHLREFSQTQRYAVDFDTITPAFGDRFGAYLIGPAKLTDNTVAKVLARVKVFMKWAAARDLHTNTYYPRLTWTKREPDIMTLTAEEIAQLATLALPADGYLDNARSLFLLSCYTGLRYSDLMSIRAEHVRGNSLRLVMHKTKDVVTVPLRPEAAGPARARAIGRIATADQPSTQPLSKRVGPAC
;
A
#
# COMPACT_ATOMS: atom_id res chain seq x y z
N MET A 1 -5.06 17.75 -5.48
CA MET A 1 -6.24 18.30 -6.17
C MET A 1 -5.95 18.46 -7.67
N ARG A 2 -5.57 17.38 -8.38
CA ARG A 2 -5.23 17.45 -9.81
C ARG A 2 -6.49 17.43 -10.69
N HIS A 3 -7.37 16.46 -10.45
CA HIS A 3 -8.62 16.30 -11.20
C HIS A 3 -9.59 17.48 -11.12
N LEU A 4 -9.60 18.24 -10.01
CA LEU A 4 -10.42 19.45 -9.92
C LEU A 4 -9.92 20.58 -10.83
N ARG A 5 -8.59 20.73 -10.97
CA ARG A 5 -8.00 21.71 -11.90
C ARG A 5 -8.23 21.29 -13.35
N GLU A 6 -8.00 20.03 -13.66
CA GLU A 6 -8.21 19.49 -15.00
C GLU A 6 -9.70 19.57 -15.38
N PHE A 7 -10.63 19.24 -14.48
CA PHE A 7 -12.07 19.43 -14.69
C PHE A 7 -12.42 20.89 -14.99
N SER A 8 -11.91 21.84 -14.19
CA SER A 8 -12.17 23.27 -14.38
C SER A 8 -11.68 23.75 -15.76
N GLN A 9 -10.51 23.28 -16.20
CA GLN A 9 -9.93 23.63 -17.50
C GLN A 9 -10.69 22.97 -18.67
N THR A 10 -10.98 21.67 -18.58
CA THR A 10 -11.62 20.91 -19.66
C THR A 10 -13.09 21.27 -19.84
N GLN A 11 -13.81 21.52 -18.75
CA GLN A 11 -15.25 21.81 -18.79
C GLN A 11 -15.56 23.32 -18.72
N ARG A 12 -14.51 24.17 -18.69
CA ARG A 12 -14.61 25.63 -18.48
C ARG A 12 -15.57 25.97 -17.33
N TYR A 13 -15.48 25.20 -16.26
CA TYR A 13 -16.32 25.35 -15.09
C TYR A 13 -15.52 26.05 -13.99
N ALA A 14 -15.96 27.23 -13.57
CA ALA A 14 -15.39 27.91 -12.42
C ALA A 14 -15.77 27.12 -11.16
N VAL A 15 -14.78 26.51 -10.51
CA VAL A 15 -15.00 25.74 -9.28
C VAL A 15 -14.83 26.69 -8.09
N ASP A 16 -15.95 27.11 -7.53
CA ASP A 16 -16.04 27.91 -6.30
C ASP A 16 -17.02 27.27 -5.29
N PHE A 17 -17.02 27.71 -4.04
CA PHE A 17 -17.87 27.18 -2.97
C PHE A 17 -19.35 27.18 -3.34
N ASP A 18 -19.85 28.24 -3.99
CA ASP A 18 -21.26 28.36 -4.37
C ASP A 18 -21.63 27.50 -5.58
N THR A 19 -20.63 27.15 -6.41
CA THR A 19 -20.84 26.35 -7.62
C THR A 19 -20.94 24.85 -7.33
N ILE A 20 -20.59 24.42 -6.11
CA ILE A 20 -20.69 23.02 -5.66
C ILE A 20 -22.17 22.67 -5.40
N THR A 21 -22.86 22.38 -6.49
CA THR A 21 -24.30 22.12 -6.60
C THR A 21 -24.55 20.69 -7.08
N PRO A 22 -25.81 20.22 -7.17
CA PRO A 22 -26.11 18.93 -7.79
C PRO A 22 -25.51 18.79 -9.19
N ALA A 23 -25.63 19.84 -10.01
CA ALA A 23 -25.07 19.86 -11.35
C ALA A 23 -23.55 19.69 -11.37
N PHE A 24 -22.84 20.21 -10.37
CA PHE A 24 -21.40 19.97 -10.22
C PHE A 24 -21.12 18.50 -9.90
N GLY A 25 -21.88 17.89 -8.98
CA GLY A 25 -21.73 16.48 -8.63
C GLY A 25 -21.85 15.55 -9.84
N ASP A 26 -22.88 15.76 -10.66
CA ASP A 26 -23.14 14.96 -11.86
C ASP A 26 -22.05 15.17 -12.93
N ARG A 27 -21.71 16.42 -13.23
CA ARG A 27 -20.68 16.76 -14.24
C ARG A 27 -19.30 16.29 -13.82
N PHE A 28 -18.96 16.46 -12.54
CA PHE A 28 -17.67 16.04 -12.03
C PHE A 28 -17.57 14.51 -11.96
N GLY A 29 -18.64 13.83 -11.55
CA GLY A 29 -18.73 12.36 -11.62
C GLY A 29 -18.55 11.84 -13.06
N ALA A 30 -19.27 12.43 -14.02
CA ALA A 30 -19.15 12.07 -15.43
C ALA A 30 -17.73 12.30 -15.99
N TYR A 31 -17.08 13.42 -15.60
CA TYR A 31 -15.69 13.68 -15.96
C TYR A 31 -14.73 12.64 -15.38
N LEU A 32 -14.93 12.25 -14.11
CA LEU A 32 -14.05 11.30 -13.44
C LEU A 32 -14.13 9.90 -14.04
N ILE A 33 -15.31 9.46 -14.49
CA ILE A 33 -15.50 8.16 -15.14
C ILE A 33 -15.07 8.17 -16.61
N GLY A 34 -15.50 9.17 -17.38
CA GLY A 34 -15.29 9.18 -18.82
C GLY A 34 -13.88 9.66 -19.18
N PRO A 35 -13.64 10.99 -19.21
CA PRO A 35 -12.34 11.58 -19.51
C PRO A 35 -11.18 11.08 -18.65
N ALA A 36 -11.36 10.97 -17.32
CA ALA A 36 -10.28 10.57 -16.41
C ALA A 36 -10.18 9.04 -16.21
N LYS A 37 -11.14 8.25 -16.72
CA LYS A 37 -11.16 6.79 -16.69
C LYS A 37 -10.88 6.19 -15.31
N LEU A 38 -11.40 6.80 -14.25
CA LEU A 38 -11.20 6.35 -12.88
C LEU A 38 -12.21 5.26 -12.51
N THR A 39 -11.78 4.34 -11.64
CA THR A 39 -12.68 3.33 -11.05
C THR A 39 -13.60 3.95 -10.00
N ASP A 40 -14.78 3.35 -9.77
CA ASP A 40 -15.78 3.82 -8.80
C ASP A 40 -15.18 4.12 -7.41
N ASN A 41 -14.29 3.23 -6.95
CA ASN A 41 -13.62 3.39 -5.66
C ASN A 41 -12.66 4.60 -5.63
N THR A 42 -12.06 4.92 -6.77
CA THR A 42 -11.20 6.09 -6.91
C THR A 42 -12.04 7.37 -6.99
N VAL A 43 -13.15 7.35 -7.75
CA VAL A 43 -14.13 8.46 -7.81
C VAL A 43 -14.65 8.80 -6.43
N ALA A 44 -15.10 7.79 -5.67
CA ALA A 44 -15.58 7.97 -4.30
C ALA A 44 -14.51 8.59 -3.38
N LYS A 45 -13.24 8.19 -3.52
CA LYS A 45 -12.12 8.79 -2.76
C LYS A 45 -11.87 10.24 -3.16
N VAL A 46 -11.96 10.57 -4.45
CA VAL A 46 -11.79 11.95 -4.94
C VAL A 46 -12.90 12.84 -4.38
N LEU A 47 -14.16 12.42 -4.48
CA LEU A 47 -15.30 13.16 -3.93
C LEU A 47 -15.23 13.29 -2.40
N ALA A 48 -14.79 12.25 -1.70
CA ALA A 48 -14.59 12.32 -0.25
C ALA A 48 -13.56 13.39 0.14
N ARG A 49 -12.48 13.58 -0.63
CA ARG A 49 -11.50 14.65 -0.39
C ARG A 49 -12.13 16.04 -0.59
N VAL A 50 -12.95 16.21 -1.63
CA VAL A 50 -13.70 17.47 -1.85
C VAL A 50 -14.64 17.74 -0.68
N LYS A 51 -15.37 16.73 -0.22
CA LYS A 51 -16.26 16.83 0.94
C LYS A 51 -15.52 17.22 2.23
N VAL A 52 -14.34 16.63 2.48
CA VAL A 52 -13.49 17.00 3.64
C VAL A 52 -13.02 18.45 3.54
N PHE A 53 -12.62 18.90 2.35
CA PHE A 53 -12.22 20.29 2.12
C PHE A 53 -13.38 21.27 2.36
N MET A 54 -14.57 20.97 1.82
CA MET A 54 -15.78 21.78 2.06
C MET A 54 -16.15 21.81 3.54
N LYS A 55 -16.08 20.68 4.24
CA LYS A 55 -16.31 20.65 5.68
C LYS A 55 -15.32 21.53 6.45
N TRP A 56 -14.05 21.51 6.06
CA TRP A 56 -13.01 22.35 6.67
C TRP A 56 -13.23 23.85 6.42
N ALA A 57 -13.73 24.21 5.25
CA ALA A 57 -14.04 25.58 4.86
C ALA A 57 -15.32 26.11 5.55
N ALA A 58 -16.37 25.28 5.63
CA ALA A 58 -17.58 25.58 6.38
C ALA A 58 -17.29 25.82 7.87
N ALA A 59 -16.39 25.04 8.47
CA ALA A 59 -15.97 25.22 9.87
C ALA A 59 -15.18 26.52 10.14
N ARG A 60 -14.89 27.31 9.09
CA ARG A 60 -14.23 28.62 9.13
C ARG A 60 -15.13 29.72 8.59
N ASP A 61 -16.41 29.44 8.38
CA ASP A 61 -17.41 30.36 7.84
C ASP A 61 -17.03 30.91 6.45
N LEU A 62 -16.22 30.17 5.67
CA LEU A 62 -15.81 30.58 4.33
C LEU A 62 -16.91 30.39 3.28
N HIS A 63 -17.94 29.61 3.60
CA HIS A 63 -19.13 29.43 2.76
C HIS A 63 -20.31 28.92 3.59
N THR A 64 -21.52 29.10 3.05
CA THR A 64 -22.78 28.61 3.65
C THR A 64 -23.40 27.44 2.87
N ASN A 65 -22.72 26.96 1.82
CA ASN A 65 -23.21 25.85 0.99
C ASN A 65 -23.44 24.57 1.82
N THR A 66 -24.65 24.02 1.78
CA THR A 66 -25.08 22.80 2.49
C THR A 66 -25.20 21.57 1.60
N TYR A 67 -24.89 21.67 0.31
CA TYR A 67 -25.02 20.59 -0.66
C TYR A 67 -23.86 19.59 -0.61
N TYR A 68 -22.64 20.04 -0.30
CA TYR A 68 -21.44 19.19 -0.28
C TYR A 68 -21.53 17.86 0.51
N PRO A 69 -22.35 17.70 1.57
CA PRO A 69 -22.49 16.40 2.24
C PRO A 69 -23.17 15.35 1.36
N ARG A 70 -23.98 15.76 0.38
CA ARG A 70 -24.71 14.91 -0.57
C ARG A 70 -23.86 14.45 -1.77
N LEU A 71 -22.62 14.94 -1.89
CA LEU A 71 -21.66 14.43 -2.87
C LEU A 71 -21.18 13.03 -2.45
N THR A 72 -21.90 12.01 -2.90
CA THR A 72 -21.59 10.60 -2.65
C THR A 72 -21.51 9.82 -3.95
N TRP A 73 -20.67 8.79 -3.96
CA TRP A 73 -20.53 7.88 -5.10
C TRP A 73 -20.59 6.45 -4.58
N THR A 74 -21.32 5.60 -5.30
CA THR A 74 -21.43 4.17 -4.97
C THR A 74 -20.07 3.52 -5.12
N LYS A 75 -19.57 2.92 -4.04
CA LYS A 75 -18.35 2.13 -4.09
C LYS A 75 -18.71 0.74 -4.60
N ARG A 76 -17.84 0.18 -5.42
CA ARG A 76 -17.94 -1.21 -5.83
C ARG A 76 -17.06 -2.02 -4.88
N GLU A 77 -17.62 -3.04 -4.26
CA GLU A 77 -16.78 -3.99 -3.51
C GLU A 77 -15.77 -4.60 -4.50
N PRO A 78 -14.47 -4.47 -4.23
CA PRO A 78 -13.48 -5.13 -5.05
C PRO A 78 -13.63 -6.63 -4.87
N ASP A 79 -13.54 -7.38 -5.96
CA ASP A 79 -13.38 -8.82 -5.87
C ASP A 79 -12.02 -9.12 -5.22
N ILE A 80 -12.02 -9.78 -4.06
CA ILE A 80 -10.81 -10.09 -3.30
C ILE A 80 -10.38 -11.51 -3.68
N MET A 81 -9.44 -11.60 -4.61
CA MET A 81 -8.81 -12.88 -4.93
C MET A 81 -7.76 -13.22 -3.87
N THR A 82 -7.92 -14.36 -3.20
CA THR A 82 -6.99 -14.86 -2.18
C THR A 82 -6.38 -16.18 -2.62
N LEU A 83 -5.12 -16.39 -2.26
CA LEU A 83 -4.46 -17.67 -2.53
C LEU A 83 -4.93 -18.74 -1.54
N THR A 84 -5.07 -19.98 -2.03
CA THR A 84 -5.32 -21.14 -1.18
C THR A 84 -4.02 -21.64 -0.53
N ALA A 85 -4.16 -22.52 0.47
CA ALA A 85 -2.99 -23.11 1.13
C ALA A 85 -2.16 -23.97 0.16
N GLU A 86 -2.81 -24.64 -0.79
CA GLU A 86 -2.19 -25.46 -1.81
C GLU A 86 -1.35 -24.62 -2.77
N GLU A 87 -1.87 -23.47 -3.21
CA GLU A 87 -1.13 -22.53 -4.07
C GLU A 87 0.10 -21.96 -3.37
N ILE A 88 -0.01 -21.64 -2.08
CA ILE A 88 1.13 -21.18 -1.27
C ILE A 88 2.19 -22.29 -1.17
N ALA A 89 1.77 -23.55 -0.98
CA ALA A 89 2.68 -24.69 -0.93
C ALA A 89 3.39 -24.93 -2.27
N GLN A 90 2.70 -24.77 -3.40
CA GLN A 90 3.29 -24.84 -4.74
C GLN A 90 4.31 -23.73 -4.98
N LEU A 91 4.03 -22.51 -4.51
CA LEU A 91 5.00 -21.40 -4.57
C LEU A 91 6.24 -21.70 -3.74
N ALA A 92 6.09 -22.33 -2.58
CA ALA A 92 7.21 -22.70 -1.71
C ALA A 92 8.15 -23.73 -2.36
N THR A 93 7.62 -24.70 -3.11
CA THR A 93 8.40 -25.78 -3.74
C THR A 93 8.88 -25.47 -5.16
N LEU A 94 8.49 -24.33 -5.72
CA LEU A 94 8.85 -23.93 -7.08
C LEU A 94 10.38 -23.96 -7.32
N ALA A 95 10.82 -24.61 -8.39
CA ALA A 95 12.24 -24.61 -8.74
C ALA A 95 12.66 -23.23 -9.27
N LEU A 96 13.50 -22.52 -8.52
CA LEU A 96 14.07 -21.22 -8.90
C LEU A 96 15.59 -21.26 -8.75
N PRO A 97 16.34 -20.50 -9.57
CA PRO A 97 17.78 -20.35 -9.37
C PRO A 97 18.08 -19.84 -7.96
N ALA A 98 18.90 -20.59 -7.22
CA ALA A 98 19.29 -20.25 -5.86
C ALA A 98 19.99 -18.87 -5.82
N ASP A 99 19.71 -18.10 -4.76
CA ASP A 99 20.25 -16.75 -4.55
C ASP A 99 19.90 -15.74 -5.68
N GLY A 100 18.94 -16.08 -6.56
CA GLY A 100 18.42 -15.20 -7.60
C GLY A 100 17.37 -14.21 -7.08
N TYR A 101 17.08 -13.16 -7.86
CA TYR A 101 16.08 -12.17 -7.48
C TYR A 101 14.67 -12.77 -7.31
N LEU A 102 14.33 -13.82 -8.07
CA LEU A 102 13.08 -14.55 -7.97
C LEU A 102 12.97 -15.35 -6.67
N ASP A 103 14.07 -15.96 -6.24
CA ASP A 103 14.12 -16.70 -4.99
C ASP A 103 13.97 -15.78 -3.76
N ASN A 104 14.59 -14.59 -3.83
CA ASN A 104 14.39 -13.52 -2.86
C ASN A 104 12.92 -13.05 -2.82
N ALA A 105 12.32 -12.81 -3.99
CA ALA A 105 10.93 -12.40 -4.09
C ALA A 105 9.98 -13.45 -3.49
N ARG A 106 10.19 -14.73 -3.80
CA ARG A 106 9.46 -15.85 -3.21
C ARG A 106 9.60 -15.88 -1.68
N SER A 107 10.82 -15.78 -1.17
CA SER A 107 11.08 -15.84 0.26
C SER A 107 10.38 -14.72 1.02
N LEU A 108 10.39 -13.50 0.47
CA LEU A 108 9.66 -12.35 1.03
C LEU A 108 8.14 -12.52 0.96
N PHE A 109 7.65 -13.05 -0.15
CA PHE A 109 6.24 -13.32 -0.34
C PHE A 109 5.72 -14.35 0.68
N LEU A 110 6.40 -15.50 0.81
CA LEU A 110 6.04 -16.54 1.78
C LEU A 110 6.10 -16.02 3.22
N LEU A 111 7.14 -15.23 3.54
CA LEU A 111 7.22 -14.57 4.85
C LEU A 111 6.01 -13.67 5.11
N SER A 112 5.54 -12.92 4.11
CA SER A 112 4.32 -12.12 4.21
C SER A 112 3.07 -12.96 4.48
N CYS A 113 2.93 -14.10 3.81
CA CYS A 113 1.79 -15.00 3.98
C CYS A 113 1.76 -15.64 5.37
N TYR A 114 2.91 -16.06 5.89
CA TYR A 114 2.99 -16.73 7.19
C TYR A 114 2.90 -15.78 8.39
N THR A 115 3.33 -14.53 8.24
CA THR A 115 3.34 -13.54 9.34
C THR A 115 2.22 -12.52 9.27
N GLY A 116 1.55 -12.39 8.11
CA GLY A 116 0.52 -11.36 7.87
C GLY A 116 1.08 -9.94 7.84
N LEU A 117 2.40 -9.77 7.79
CA LEU A 117 3.05 -8.46 7.78
C LEU A 117 2.98 -7.82 6.40
N ARG A 118 2.84 -6.49 6.39
CA ARG A 118 2.86 -5.72 5.14
C ARG A 118 4.28 -5.69 4.60
N TYR A 119 4.40 -5.58 3.29
CA TYR A 119 5.70 -5.51 2.61
C TYR A 119 6.65 -4.44 3.20
N SER A 120 6.15 -3.24 3.50
CA SER A 120 6.96 -2.19 4.14
C SER A 120 7.51 -2.57 5.51
N ASP A 121 6.71 -3.32 6.28
CA ASP A 121 7.08 -3.77 7.63
C ASP A 121 8.08 -4.95 7.54
N LEU A 122 7.96 -5.79 6.51
CA LEU A 122 8.97 -6.82 6.22
C LEU A 122 10.32 -6.21 5.85
N MET A 123 10.33 -5.08 5.14
CA MET A 123 11.57 -4.41 4.74
C MET A 123 12.32 -3.74 5.89
N SER A 124 11.63 -3.43 7.00
CA SER A 124 12.26 -2.87 8.19
C SER A 124 12.77 -3.93 9.16
N ILE A 125 12.61 -5.23 8.85
CA ILE A 125 13.14 -6.32 9.68
C ILE A 125 14.66 -6.24 9.75
N ARG A 126 15.17 -6.31 10.98
CA ARG A 126 16.59 -6.29 11.33
C ARG A 126 16.85 -7.40 12.35
N ALA A 127 18.10 -7.81 12.52
CA ALA A 127 18.50 -8.82 13.50
C ALA A 127 17.98 -8.52 14.92
N GLU A 128 17.94 -7.24 15.30
CA GLU A 128 17.44 -6.77 16.60
C GLU A 128 15.93 -7.02 16.83
N HIS A 129 15.14 -7.22 15.77
CA HIS A 129 13.71 -7.48 15.87
C HIS A 129 13.40 -8.96 16.12
N VAL A 130 14.34 -9.86 15.85
CA VAL A 130 14.17 -11.30 16.04
C VAL A 130 14.48 -11.66 17.49
N ARG A 131 13.52 -12.29 18.17
CA ARG A 131 13.60 -12.69 19.58
C ARG A 131 13.16 -14.15 19.71
N GLY A 132 14.13 -15.07 19.67
CA GLY A 132 13.86 -16.51 19.70
C GLY A 132 12.97 -16.93 18.54
N ASN A 133 11.73 -17.34 18.85
CA ASN A 133 10.69 -17.72 17.89
C ASN A 133 9.64 -16.62 17.68
N SER A 134 9.97 -15.37 17.94
CA SER A 134 9.07 -14.24 17.73
C SER A 134 9.77 -13.09 17.02
N LEU A 135 8.98 -12.28 16.32
CA LEU A 135 9.41 -11.07 15.64
C LEU A 135 8.68 -9.89 16.27
N ARG A 136 9.43 -8.99 16.90
CA ARG A 136 8.90 -7.78 17.54
C ARG A 136 9.30 -6.56 16.72
N LEU A 137 8.32 -5.90 16.12
CA LEU A 137 8.53 -4.75 15.23
C LEU A 137 7.56 -3.61 15.53
N VAL A 138 7.98 -2.40 15.15
CA VAL A 138 7.11 -1.22 15.13
C VAL A 138 6.54 -1.08 13.72
N MET A 139 5.22 -1.17 13.61
CA MET A 139 4.52 -1.09 12.33
C MET A 139 4.72 0.29 11.71
N HIS A 140 5.12 0.35 10.44
CA HIS A 140 5.47 1.61 9.78
C HIS A 140 4.28 2.58 9.70
N LYS A 141 3.09 2.04 9.38
CA LYS A 141 1.87 2.82 9.14
C LYS A 141 1.15 3.25 10.42
N THR A 142 0.97 2.35 11.37
CA THR A 142 0.17 2.60 12.59
C THR A 142 1.03 3.00 13.79
N LYS A 143 2.36 2.77 13.73
CA LYS A 143 3.32 3.01 14.82
C LYS A 143 3.14 2.11 16.05
N ASP A 144 2.27 1.11 15.96
CA ASP A 144 2.05 0.15 17.03
C ASP A 144 3.22 -0.86 17.12
N VAL A 145 3.51 -1.31 18.33
CA VAL A 145 4.45 -2.40 18.57
C VAL A 145 3.71 -3.73 18.48
N VAL A 146 4.10 -4.57 17.53
CA VAL A 146 3.48 -5.88 17.30
C VAL A 146 4.51 -6.97 17.54
N THR A 147 4.09 -8.04 18.21
CA THR A 147 4.90 -9.26 18.36
C THR A 147 4.22 -10.39 17.60
N VAL A 148 4.89 -10.89 16.56
CA VAL A 148 4.40 -11.97 15.70
C VAL A 148 5.15 -13.27 16.02
N PRO A 149 4.45 -14.37 16.36
CA PRO A 149 5.11 -15.67 16.51
C PRO A 149 5.58 -16.18 15.15
N LEU A 150 6.82 -16.66 15.08
CA LEU A 150 7.41 -17.24 13.88
C LEU A 150 7.17 -18.74 13.86
N ARG A 151 6.42 -19.20 12.86
CA ARG A 151 6.33 -20.63 12.53
C ARG A 151 7.68 -21.13 11.97
N PRO A 152 7.99 -22.44 12.07
CA PRO A 152 9.23 -23.00 11.53
C PRO A 152 9.51 -22.61 10.07
N GLU A 153 8.46 -22.60 9.24
CA GLU A 153 8.50 -22.27 7.81
C GLU A 153 8.84 -20.79 7.56
N ALA A 154 8.45 -19.90 8.49
CA ALA A 154 8.74 -18.47 8.43
C ALA A 154 10.08 -18.10 9.07
N ALA A 155 10.61 -18.93 9.97
CA ALA A 155 11.82 -18.62 10.73
C ALA A 155 13.06 -18.52 9.84
N GLY A 156 13.21 -19.40 8.84
CA GLY A 156 14.31 -19.36 7.87
C GLY A 156 14.33 -18.05 7.08
N PRO A 157 13.25 -17.73 6.32
CA PRO A 157 13.14 -16.47 5.58
C PRO A 157 13.26 -15.22 6.46
N ALA A 158 12.67 -15.21 7.65
CA ALA A 158 12.75 -14.07 8.57
C ALA A 158 14.20 -13.79 9.02
N ARG A 159 14.94 -14.85 9.39
CA ARG A 159 16.35 -14.72 9.79
C ARG A 159 17.22 -14.29 8.61
N ALA A 160 17.02 -14.89 7.43
CA ALA A 160 17.73 -14.53 6.20
C ALA A 160 17.49 -13.06 5.80
N ARG A 161 16.27 -12.54 6.00
CA ARG A 161 15.97 -11.12 5.79
C ARG A 161 16.61 -10.22 6.84
N ALA A 162 16.62 -10.66 8.10
CA ALA A 162 17.17 -9.90 9.22
C ALA A 162 18.70 -9.70 9.12
N ILE A 163 19.40 -10.64 8.50
CA ILE A 163 20.85 -10.56 8.22
C ILE A 163 21.18 -9.90 6.86
N GLY A 164 20.17 -9.48 6.10
CA GLY A 164 20.37 -8.84 4.80
C GLY A 164 20.74 -9.77 3.64
N ARG A 165 20.57 -11.10 3.79
CA ARG A 165 20.84 -12.08 2.73
C ARG A 165 19.78 -12.03 1.62
N ILE A 166 18.55 -11.66 1.99
CA ILE A 166 17.44 -11.43 1.05
C ILE A 166 17.37 -9.93 0.76
N ALA A 167 17.88 -9.51 -0.40
CA ALA A 167 17.81 -8.14 -0.90
C ALA A 167 16.75 -8.03 -2.01
N THR A 168 16.04 -6.91 -2.05
CA THR A 168 15.11 -6.60 -3.14
C THR A 168 15.88 -6.00 -4.31
N ALA A 169 15.35 -6.17 -5.52
CA ALA A 169 15.94 -5.61 -6.75
C ALA A 169 16.08 -4.07 -6.73
N ASP A 170 15.40 -3.40 -5.80
CA ASP A 170 15.34 -1.93 -5.65
C ASP A 170 16.24 -1.39 -4.51
N GLN A 171 16.99 -2.26 -3.84
CA GLN A 171 17.98 -1.87 -2.82
C GLN A 171 19.37 -2.27 -3.34
N PRO A 172 20.22 -1.33 -3.77
CA PRO A 172 21.61 -1.66 -4.10
C PRO A 172 22.25 -2.24 -2.84
N SER A 173 22.93 -3.38 -3.00
CA SER A 173 23.65 -4.08 -1.95
C SER A 173 24.55 -3.11 -1.18
N THR A 174 24.14 -2.73 0.03
CA THR A 174 24.94 -1.85 0.90
C THR A 174 26.07 -2.59 1.63
N GLN A 175 26.40 -3.82 1.21
CA GLN A 175 27.58 -4.53 1.69
C GLN A 175 28.62 -4.65 0.57
N PRO A 176 29.82 -4.05 0.73
CA PRO A 176 30.91 -4.28 -0.21
C PRO A 176 31.28 -5.77 -0.19
N LEU A 177 31.50 -6.34 -1.38
CA LEU A 177 31.87 -7.75 -1.64
C LEU A 177 33.14 -8.24 -0.91
N SER A 178 33.84 -7.38 -0.18
CA SER A 178 35.13 -7.65 0.46
C SER A 178 35.08 -8.54 1.72
N LYS A 179 33.92 -8.88 2.28
CA LYS A 179 33.85 -9.66 3.54
C LYS A 179 33.38 -11.12 3.41
N ARG A 180 33.36 -11.68 2.19
CA ARG A 180 32.93 -13.09 1.96
C ARG A 180 34.07 -14.12 1.90
N VAL A 181 35.30 -13.74 2.25
CA VAL A 181 36.41 -14.71 2.38
C VAL A 181 37.01 -14.56 3.78
N GLY A 182 36.61 -15.45 4.69
CA GLY A 182 37.39 -15.79 5.87
C GLY A 182 38.38 -16.90 5.51
N PRO A 183 39.60 -16.90 6.07
CA PRO A 183 40.68 -17.75 5.59
C PRO A 183 40.39 -19.22 5.86
N ALA A 184 40.60 -20.04 4.83
CA ALA A 184 40.89 -21.45 5.01
C ALA A 184 42.24 -21.56 5.72
N CYS A 185 42.23 -22.05 6.95
CA CYS A 185 43.35 -22.71 7.60
C CYS A 185 42.81 -23.68 8.65
#